data_AF-A0A939HI71-F1
#
_entry.id   AF-A0A939HI71-F1
#
_cell.length_a   1.000
_cell.length_b   1.000
_cell.length_c   1.000
_cell.angle_alpha   90.00
_cell.angle_beta   90.00
_cell.angle_gamma   90.00
#
_symmetry.space_group_name_H-M   'P 1'
#
loop_
_entity.id
_entity.type
_entity.pdbx_description
1 polymer ?
#
loop_
_entity_poly.entity_id
_entity_poly.type
_entity_poly.pdbx_seq_one_letter_code
_entity_poly.pdbx_strand_id
1 'polypeptide(L)'
;MGPLSCPGTAGLSRVRADRALVLKKFTVFLTFLGLVAITGAMAWSGFDSVLRAVMRIGMGGFLAVVCAQLAVNGVLALAWKAAFPEIGYLRLLGARMIRDAAATCLPFSQVGGMVAGIRATCSGHGLDIGDRREVGLPEATCANLVDITTEVMGQVGFVLLGVVCLVAHTRSSPLVVPVICGVGFLVVGVAGFIWTQRRGGSLFRRFGGAITRNIAGQWSDSLQQGADNMQELLEAAWSRPWNIVRSALYHLLAWLGSAGLLWLTAWFLGARLTLPDAVAVEGVTCAIMSVGFLVPGSLGVQEGAYMALGHAFGIEPSVALGLSLLRRGREITIGIPVLLAWQLTEMRALRQRGARSQDVRANAVGVGESSKTRDGRVPPAPMVKDGQVG
;
A
#
# COMPACT_ATOMS: atom_id res chain seq x y z
N MET A 1 62.21 -3.57 16.81
CA MET A 1 61.43 -3.31 15.58
C MET A 1 59.96 -3.14 15.97
N GLY A 2 59.50 -1.91 16.14
CA GLY A 2 58.08 -1.62 16.38
C GLY A 2 57.34 -1.46 15.04
N PRO A 3 56.08 -1.92 14.90
CA PRO A 3 55.35 -1.75 13.66
C PRO A 3 54.96 -0.28 13.47
N LEU A 4 55.41 0.30 12.35
CA LEU A 4 55.02 1.61 11.87
C LEU A 4 53.51 1.60 11.58
N SER A 5 52.73 2.30 12.39
CA SER A 5 51.31 2.54 12.13
C SER A 5 51.18 3.59 11.03
N CYS A 6 50.79 3.17 9.82
CA CYS A 6 50.50 4.05 8.69
C CYS A 6 49.28 4.95 8.98
N PRO A 7 49.41 6.30 8.97
CA PRO A 7 48.30 7.22 9.30
C PRO A 7 47.22 7.36 8.21
N GLY A 8 47.38 6.73 7.05
CA GLY A 8 46.61 7.05 5.83
C GLY A 8 45.30 6.30 5.61
N THR A 9 45.03 5.20 6.32
CA THR A 9 43.88 4.31 6.01
C THR A 9 42.55 4.83 6.56
N ALA A 10 42.57 5.55 7.70
CA ALA A 10 41.38 6.10 8.31
C ALA A 10 40.76 7.26 7.49
N GLY A 11 41.58 8.13 6.90
CA GLY A 11 41.12 9.26 6.08
C GLY A 11 40.49 8.83 4.75
N LEU A 12 41.10 7.86 4.06
CA LEU A 12 40.58 7.30 2.81
C LEU A 12 39.26 6.55 3.00
N SER A 13 39.08 5.86 4.13
CA SER A 13 37.83 5.16 4.46
C SER A 13 36.67 6.14 4.72
N ARG A 14 36.92 7.26 5.41
CA ARG A 14 35.91 8.31 5.66
C ARG A 14 35.49 9.04 4.39
N VAL A 15 36.45 9.44 3.55
CA VAL A 15 36.16 10.12 2.27
C VAL A 15 35.34 9.23 1.32
N ARG A 16 35.62 7.92 1.31
CA ARG A 16 34.86 6.95 0.49
C ARG A 16 33.44 6.73 1.03
N ALA A 17 33.28 6.69 2.35
CA ALA A 17 31.97 6.60 3.00
C ALA A 17 31.12 7.87 2.78
N ASP A 18 31.71 9.07 2.91
CA ASP A 18 31.03 10.34 2.67
C ASP A 18 30.62 10.49 1.20
N ARG A 19 31.50 10.13 0.26
CA ARG A 19 31.15 10.10 -1.17
C ARG A 19 30.01 9.13 -1.46
N ALA A 20 30.03 7.92 -0.91
CA ALA A 20 28.94 6.96 -1.09
C ALA A 20 27.60 7.46 -0.52
N LEU A 21 27.65 8.21 0.58
CA LEU A 21 26.48 8.83 1.21
C LEU A 21 25.91 9.98 0.37
N VAL A 22 26.79 10.83 -0.19
CA VAL A 22 26.41 11.92 -1.10
C VAL A 22 25.84 11.39 -2.41
N LEU A 23 26.47 10.37 -3.01
CA LEU A 23 25.94 9.71 -4.22
C LEU A 23 24.57 9.08 -3.95
N LYS A 24 24.39 8.37 -2.83
CA LYS A 24 23.08 7.80 -2.45
C LYS A 24 22.01 8.89 -2.28
N LYS A 25 22.35 10.00 -1.59
CA LYS A 25 21.43 11.14 -1.41
C LYS A 25 21.07 11.80 -2.75
N PHE A 26 22.04 11.96 -3.64
CA PHE A 26 21.86 12.54 -4.96
C PHE A 26 21.00 11.64 -5.86
N THR A 27 21.25 10.33 -5.88
CA THR A 27 20.42 9.36 -6.61
C THR A 27 18.99 9.36 -6.11
N VAL A 28 18.78 9.33 -4.79
CA VAL A 28 17.43 9.41 -4.19
C VAL A 28 16.74 10.72 -4.58
N PHE A 29 17.44 11.85 -4.47
CA PHE A 29 16.90 13.15 -4.88
C PHE A 29 16.50 13.18 -6.36
N LEU A 30 17.35 12.67 -7.26
CA LEU A 30 17.08 12.64 -8.69
C LEU A 30 15.90 11.71 -9.03
N THR A 31 15.78 10.57 -8.35
CA THR A 31 14.63 9.67 -8.48
C THR A 31 13.34 10.35 -8.02
N PHE A 32 13.35 11.05 -6.88
CA PHE A 32 12.18 11.82 -6.42
C PHE A 32 11.83 12.95 -7.38
N LEU A 33 12.82 13.68 -7.90
CA LEU A 33 12.61 14.75 -8.86
C LEU A 33 12.00 14.22 -10.17
N GLY A 34 12.53 13.10 -10.68
CA GLY A 34 11.98 12.42 -11.85
C GLY A 34 10.54 11.94 -11.61
N LEU A 35 10.26 11.35 -10.45
CA LEU A 35 8.92 10.90 -10.07
C LEU A 35 7.93 12.07 -10.01
N VAL A 36 8.33 13.19 -9.37
CA VAL A 36 7.51 14.40 -9.27
C VAL A 36 7.28 15.03 -10.64
N ALA A 37 8.31 15.10 -11.49
CA ALA A 37 8.19 15.65 -12.83
C ALA A 37 7.25 14.81 -13.71
N ILE A 38 7.35 13.48 -13.68
CA ILE A 38 6.46 12.58 -14.42
C ILE A 38 5.02 12.70 -13.90
N THR A 39 4.83 12.66 -12.58
CA THR A 39 3.51 12.81 -11.95
C THR A 39 2.87 14.16 -12.30
N GLY A 40 3.66 15.24 -12.25
CA GLY A 40 3.22 16.58 -12.59
C GLY A 40 2.87 16.74 -14.07
N ALA A 41 3.67 16.18 -14.97
CA ALA A 41 3.40 16.19 -16.40
C ALA A 41 2.12 15.41 -16.75
N MET A 42 1.92 14.23 -16.13
CA MET A 42 0.70 13.44 -16.29
C MET A 42 -0.54 14.20 -15.78
N ALA A 43 -0.42 14.85 -14.62
CA ALA A 43 -1.51 15.67 -14.08
C ALA A 43 -1.85 16.86 -14.99
N TRP A 44 -0.85 17.54 -15.54
CA TRP A 44 -1.04 18.69 -16.42
C TRP A 44 -1.75 18.34 -17.74
N SER A 45 -1.39 17.21 -18.36
CA SER A 45 -1.95 16.82 -19.67
C SER A 45 -3.44 16.45 -19.62
N GLY A 46 -3.97 16.03 -18.47
CA GLY A 46 -5.37 15.58 -18.32
C GLY A 46 -6.29 16.56 -17.59
N PHE A 47 -5.71 17.56 -16.92
CA PHE A 47 -6.45 18.41 -15.97
C PHE A 47 -7.66 19.12 -16.59
N ASP A 48 -7.48 19.75 -17.74
CA ASP A 48 -8.55 20.50 -18.41
C ASP A 48 -9.73 19.60 -18.82
N SER A 49 -9.43 18.40 -19.30
CA SER A 49 -10.45 17.42 -19.70
C SER A 49 -11.23 16.91 -18.47
N VAL A 50 -10.52 16.64 -17.37
CA VAL A 50 -11.15 16.26 -16.09
C VAL A 50 -12.02 17.39 -15.55
N LEU A 51 -11.52 18.63 -15.56
CA LEU A 51 -12.26 19.80 -15.08
C LEU A 51 -13.55 20.00 -15.90
N ARG A 52 -13.47 19.90 -17.23
CA ARG A 52 -14.66 19.97 -18.10
C ARG A 52 -15.66 18.85 -17.81
N ALA A 53 -15.19 17.63 -17.55
CA ALA A 53 -16.07 16.52 -17.18
C ALA A 53 -16.76 16.77 -15.82
N VAL A 54 -16.04 17.30 -14.83
CA VAL A 54 -16.59 17.71 -13.52
C VAL A 54 -17.63 18.82 -13.69
N MET A 55 -17.35 19.83 -14.51
CA MET A 55 -18.30 20.90 -14.80
C MET A 55 -19.57 20.38 -15.49
N ARG A 56 -19.46 19.34 -16.33
CA ARG A 56 -20.61 18.72 -17.03
C ARG A 56 -21.61 18.06 -16.08
N ILE A 57 -21.14 17.38 -15.03
CA ILE A 57 -22.02 16.77 -14.00
C ILE A 57 -22.37 17.73 -12.86
N GLY A 58 -21.69 18.88 -12.79
CA GLY A 58 -21.81 19.87 -11.72
C GLY A 58 -21.08 19.46 -10.43
N MET A 59 -20.75 20.45 -9.60
CA MET A 59 -20.03 20.23 -8.33
C MET A 59 -20.81 19.31 -7.37
N GLY A 60 -22.14 19.43 -7.32
CA GLY A 60 -22.98 18.58 -6.49
C GLY A 60 -22.96 17.11 -6.92
N GLY A 61 -23.04 16.85 -8.23
CA GLY A 61 -22.92 15.49 -8.78
C GLY A 61 -21.54 14.89 -8.51
N PHE A 62 -20.47 15.67 -8.74
CA PHE A 62 -19.11 15.21 -8.47
C PHE A 62 -18.88 14.92 -6.99
N LEU A 63 -19.34 15.79 -6.10
CA LEU A 63 -19.24 15.57 -4.65
C LEU A 63 -20.02 14.32 -4.21
N ALA A 64 -21.21 14.07 -4.77
CA ALA A 64 -21.97 12.86 -4.49
C ALA A 64 -21.18 11.60 -4.88
N VAL A 65 -20.53 11.60 -6.05
CA VAL A 65 -19.68 10.49 -6.51
C VAL A 65 -18.44 10.33 -5.61
N VAL A 66 -17.82 11.42 -5.15
CA VAL A 66 -16.70 11.39 -4.18
C VAL A 66 -17.15 10.78 -2.85
N CYS A 67 -18.28 11.24 -2.29
CA CYS A 67 -18.84 10.69 -1.06
C CYS A 67 -19.19 9.20 -1.19
N ALA A 68 -19.75 8.79 -2.32
CA ALA A 68 -20.03 7.39 -2.61
C ALA A 68 -18.73 6.56 -2.66
N GLN A 69 -17.63 7.09 -3.21
CA GLN A 69 -16.33 6.40 -3.20
C GLN A 69 -15.76 6.28 -1.78
N LEU A 70 -15.92 7.30 -0.95
CA LEU A 70 -15.51 7.21 0.46
C LEU A 70 -16.30 6.13 1.21
N ALA A 71 -17.59 5.95 0.91
CA ALA A 71 -18.38 4.85 1.44
C ALA A 71 -17.85 3.48 0.97
N VAL A 72 -17.51 3.34 -0.32
CA VAL A 72 -16.86 2.13 -0.86
C VAL A 72 -15.52 1.85 -0.16
N ASN A 73 -14.70 2.88 0.08
CA ASN A 73 -13.44 2.76 0.82
C ASN A 73 -13.68 2.28 2.27
N GLY A 74 -14.78 2.69 2.89
CA GLY A 74 -15.23 2.16 4.18
C GLY A 74 -15.51 0.65 4.12
N VAL A 75 -16.21 0.17 3.09
CA VAL A 75 -16.45 -1.26 2.88
C VAL A 75 -15.15 -2.03 2.63
N LEU A 76 -14.23 -1.46 1.86
CA LEU A 76 -12.89 -2.04 1.66
C LEU A 76 -12.12 -2.17 2.98
N ALA A 77 -12.22 -1.19 3.87
CA ALA A 77 -11.62 -1.27 5.20
C ALA A 77 -12.32 -2.32 6.09
N LEU A 78 -13.64 -2.50 5.95
CA LEU A 78 -14.38 -3.58 6.63
C LEU A 78 -13.95 -4.96 6.13
N ALA A 79 -13.62 -5.11 4.85
CA ALA A 79 -13.07 -6.33 4.30
C ALA A 79 -11.74 -6.68 4.99
N TRP A 80 -10.81 -5.72 5.04
CA TRP A 80 -9.54 -5.89 5.73
C TRP A 80 -9.73 -6.21 7.22
N LYS A 81 -10.65 -5.51 7.89
CA LYS A 81 -11.01 -5.76 9.30
C LYS A 81 -11.61 -7.14 9.53
N ALA A 82 -12.36 -7.68 8.56
CA ALA A 82 -12.93 -9.02 8.65
C ALA A 82 -11.83 -10.10 8.61
N ALA A 83 -10.78 -9.89 7.79
CA ALA A 83 -9.62 -10.78 7.77
C ALA A 83 -8.80 -10.67 9.07
N PHE A 84 -8.54 -9.44 9.54
CA PHE A 84 -7.73 -9.15 10.75
C PHE A 84 -8.54 -8.36 11.79
N PRO A 85 -9.39 -9.04 12.58
CA PRO A 85 -10.24 -8.38 13.57
C PRO A 85 -9.46 -7.74 14.72
N GLU A 86 -8.18 -8.08 14.90
CA GLU A 86 -7.31 -7.54 15.95
C GLU A 86 -6.79 -6.12 15.66
N ILE A 87 -6.89 -5.64 14.40
CA ILE A 87 -6.39 -4.31 14.02
C ILE A 87 -7.55 -3.32 13.96
N GLY A 88 -7.44 -2.15 14.60
CA GLY A 88 -8.47 -1.11 14.58
C GLY A 88 -8.98 -0.74 13.18
N TYR A 89 -10.30 -0.54 13.04
CA TYR A 89 -10.94 -0.22 11.75
C TYR A 89 -10.41 1.08 11.13
N LEU A 90 -10.28 2.15 11.92
CA LEU A 90 -9.79 3.46 11.42
C LEU A 90 -8.34 3.39 10.94
N ARG A 91 -7.54 2.52 11.56
CA ARG A 91 -6.17 2.24 11.12
C ARG A 91 -6.15 1.59 9.74
N LEU A 92 -6.96 0.54 9.58
CA LEU A 92 -7.08 -0.19 8.30
C LEU A 92 -7.69 0.70 7.20
N LEU A 93 -8.65 1.56 7.55
CA LEU A 93 -9.20 2.55 6.62
C LEU A 93 -8.13 3.53 6.14
N GLY A 94 -7.38 4.12 7.07
CA GLY A 94 -6.27 5.02 6.72
C GLY A 94 -5.21 4.31 5.86
N ALA A 95 -4.79 3.10 6.26
CA ALA A 95 -3.83 2.31 5.51
C ALA A 95 -4.31 1.94 4.11
N ARG A 96 -5.59 1.56 3.96
CA ARG A 96 -6.22 1.26 2.66
C ARG A 96 -6.27 2.49 1.78
N MET A 97 -6.72 3.62 2.31
CA MET A 97 -6.77 4.87 1.55
C MET A 97 -5.37 5.32 1.11
N ILE A 98 -4.35 5.18 1.96
CA ILE A 98 -2.95 5.49 1.61
C ILE A 98 -2.44 4.54 0.53
N ARG A 99 -2.73 3.23 0.65
CA ARG A 99 -2.39 2.22 -0.36
C ARG A 99 -2.97 2.59 -1.73
N ASP A 100 -4.25 2.93 -1.77
CA ASP A 100 -4.96 3.24 -3.02
C ASP A 100 -4.52 4.57 -3.60
N ALA A 101 -4.37 5.59 -2.76
CA ALA A 101 -3.88 6.90 -3.17
C ALA A 101 -2.46 6.82 -3.75
N ALA A 102 -1.58 6.06 -3.11
CA ALA A 102 -0.23 5.85 -3.62
C ALA A 102 -0.24 5.10 -4.94
N ALA A 103 -1.01 4.00 -5.03
CA ALA A 103 -1.14 3.17 -6.24
C ALA A 103 -1.66 3.95 -7.45
N THR A 104 -2.55 4.93 -7.22
CA THR A 104 -3.15 5.72 -8.30
C THR A 104 -2.37 6.99 -8.63
N CYS A 105 -1.88 7.72 -7.63
CA CYS A 105 -1.28 9.03 -7.84
C CYS A 105 0.21 8.97 -8.23
N LEU A 106 0.93 7.89 -7.90
CA LEU A 106 2.35 7.76 -8.19
C LEU A 106 2.57 6.84 -9.40
N PRO A 107 3.46 7.16 -10.35
CA PRO A 107 3.75 6.28 -11.46
C PRO A 107 4.53 5.04 -10.98
N PHE A 108 4.29 3.88 -11.60
CA PHE A 108 4.92 2.59 -11.27
C PHE A 108 4.72 2.11 -9.82
N SER A 109 3.64 2.56 -9.17
CA SER A 109 3.54 2.54 -7.71
C SER A 109 2.70 1.41 -7.13
N GLN A 110 2.27 0.39 -7.89
CA GLN A 110 1.52 -0.72 -7.30
C GLN A 110 2.29 -1.36 -6.12
N VAL A 111 3.61 -1.52 -6.28
CA VAL A 111 4.51 -1.95 -5.20
C VAL A 111 4.67 -0.85 -4.15
N GLY A 112 4.82 0.41 -4.57
CA GLY A 112 4.94 1.55 -3.66
C GLY A 112 3.73 1.75 -2.75
N GLY A 113 2.52 1.53 -3.26
CA GLY A 113 1.26 1.59 -2.53
C GLY A 113 1.13 0.46 -1.52
N MET A 114 1.57 -0.76 -1.86
CA MET A 114 1.67 -1.84 -0.86
C MET A 114 2.62 -1.45 0.27
N VAL A 115 3.81 -0.94 -0.04
CA VAL A 115 4.79 -0.53 0.98
C VAL A 115 4.26 0.63 1.84
N ALA A 116 3.60 1.62 1.22
CA ALA A 116 2.99 2.75 1.91
C ALA A 116 1.83 2.29 2.82
N GLY A 117 0.98 1.38 2.34
CA GLY A 117 -0.10 0.77 3.12
C GLY A 117 0.42 -0.02 4.32
N ILE A 118 1.42 -0.91 4.12
CA ILE A 118 2.07 -1.66 5.20
C ILE A 118 2.65 -0.69 6.24
N ARG A 119 3.38 0.34 5.79
CA ARG A 119 3.96 1.34 6.69
C ARG A 119 2.87 2.10 7.46
N ALA A 120 1.78 2.48 6.81
CA ALA A 120 0.65 3.15 7.44
C ALA A 120 0.00 2.27 8.52
N THR A 121 -0.13 0.96 8.27
CA THR A 121 -0.61 -0.02 9.25
C THR A 121 0.33 -0.13 10.45
N CYS A 122 1.64 -0.10 10.25
CA CYS A 122 2.63 -0.09 11.34
C CYS A 122 2.61 1.21 12.13
N SER A 123 2.47 2.35 11.44
CA SER A 123 2.65 3.66 12.06
C SER A 123 1.56 3.92 13.10
N GLY A 124 0.28 3.54 12.92
CA GLY A 124 -0.76 3.79 13.93
C GLY A 124 -1.03 5.28 14.26
N HIS A 125 -0.33 6.22 13.62
CA HIS A 125 -0.46 7.68 13.82
C HIS A 125 -1.48 8.33 12.85
N GLY A 126 -2.34 7.52 12.21
CA GLY A 126 -3.35 7.97 11.24
C GLY A 126 -4.63 8.49 11.91
N LEU A 127 -5.80 8.19 11.32
CA LEU A 127 -7.14 8.48 11.89
C LEU A 127 -7.44 7.74 13.22
N ASP A 128 -6.46 7.03 13.76
CA ASP A 128 -6.59 6.13 14.88
C ASP A 128 -6.28 6.89 16.18
N ILE A 129 -7.34 7.42 16.81
CA ILE A 129 -7.26 8.16 18.07
C ILE A 129 -7.24 7.20 19.28
N GLY A 130 -7.50 5.91 19.08
CA GLY A 130 -7.82 4.97 20.17
C GLY A 130 -6.95 3.71 20.26
N ASP A 131 -6.51 3.12 19.14
CA ASP A 131 -5.78 1.85 19.20
C ASP A 131 -4.27 2.09 19.34
N ARG A 132 -3.73 1.79 20.52
CA ARG A 132 -2.29 1.91 20.84
C ARG A 132 -1.51 0.64 20.56
N ARG A 133 -2.15 -0.41 20.03
CA ARG A 133 -1.46 -1.66 19.74
C ARG A 133 -0.38 -1.43 18.69
N GLU A 134 0.87 -1.72 19.03
CA GLU A 134 1.96 -1.71 18.05
C GLU A 134 1.76 -2.90 17.10
N VAL A 135 1.63 -2.61 15.80
CA VAL A 135 1.57 -3.64 14.77
C VAL A 135 2.96 -3.73 14.15
N GLY A 136 3.59 -4.89 14.34
CA GLY A 136 4.91 -5.16 13.78
C GLY A 136 4.87 -5.26 12.25
N LEU A 137 6.03 -5.01 11.61
CA LEU A 137 6.17 -5.13 10.16
C LEU A 137 5.74 -6.51 9.60
N PRO A 138 6.05 -7.65 10.26
CA PRO A 138 5.59 -8.95 9.78
C PRO A 138 4.07 -9.07 9.76
N GLU A 139 3.40 -8.65 10.84
CA GLU A 139 1.95 -8.69 10.94
C GLU A 139 1.27 -7.76 9.92
N ALA A 140 1.74 -6.52 9.78
CA ALA A 140 1.20 -5.58 8.78
C ALA A 140 1.35 -6.10 7.35
N THR A 141 2.47 -6.74 7.04
CA THR A 141 2.73 -7.34 5.72
C THR A 141 1.82 -8.55 5.48
N CYS A 142 1.70 -9.44 6.47
CA CYS A 142 0.77 -10.57 6.42
C CYS A 142 -0.68 -10.07 6.19
N ALA A 143 -1.11 -9.09 6.98
CA ALA A 143 -2.45 -8.51 6.88
C ALA A 143 -2.70 -7.90 5.49
N ASN A 144 -1.73 -7.16 4.94
CA ASN A 144 -1.83 -6.57 3.62
C ASN A 144 -1.86 -7.62 2.50
N LEU A 145 -1.03 -8.67 2.59
CA LEU A 145 -1.01 -9.76 1.61
C LEU A 145 -2.33 -10.54 1.58
N VAL A 146 -2.87 -10.87 2.76
CA VAL A 146 -4.16 -11.57 2.86
C VAL A 146 -5.29 -10.67 2.37
N ASP A 147 -5.30 -9.38 2.72
CA ASP A 147 -6.29 -8.41 2.22
C ASP A 147 -6.31 -8.37 0.69
N ILE A 148 -5.15 -8.16 0.05
CA ILE A 148 -5.01 -8.17 -1.42
C ILE A 148 -5.50 -9.51 -2.00
N THR A 149 -5.21 -10.63 -1.34
CA THR A 149 -5.65 -11.94 -1.83
C THR A 149 -7.17 -12.05 -1.80
N THR A 150 -7.80 -11.63 -0.70
CA THR A 150 -9.27 -11.60 -0.59
C THR A 150 -9.92 -10.56 -1.50
N GLU A 151 -9.23 -9.46 -1.80
CA GLU A 151 -9.63 -8.44 -2.77
C GLU A 151 -9.70 -9.03 -4.17
N VAL A 152 -8.66 -9.75 -4.59
CA VAL A 152 -8.64 -10.42 -5.90
C VAL A 152 -9.67 -11.56 -5.95
N MET A 153 -9.90 -12.30 -4.85
CA MET A 153 -10.99 -13.30 -4.79
C MET A 153 -12.36 -12.66 -5.02
N GLY A 154 -12.64 -11.53 -4.35
CA GLY A 154 -13.86 -10.75 -4.58
C GLY A 154 -13.95 -10.21 -6.01
N GLN A 155 -12.82 -9.74 -6.56
CA GLN A 155 -12.72 -9.24 -7.93
C GLN A 155 -13.03 -10.33 -8.96
N VAL A 156 -12.52 -11.55 -8.79
CA VAL A 156 -12.85 -12.70 -9.66
C VAL A 156 -14.36 -12.90 -9.72
N GLY A 157 -15.02 -12.95 -8.55
CA GLY A 157 -16.48 -13.09 -8.47
C GLY A 157 -17.23 -11.95 -9.14
N PHE A 158 -16.75 -10.72 -8.98
CA PHE A 158 -17.33 -9.54 -9.62
C PHE A 158 -17.15 -9.54 -11.15
N VAL A 159 -15.96 -9.87 -11.65
CA VAL A 159 -15.69 -9.97 -13.09
C VAL A 159 -16.56 -11.07 -13.71
N LEU A 160 -16.71 -12.21 -13.05
CA LEU A 160 -17.63 -13.28 -13.47
C LEU A 160 -19.07 -12.76 -13.60
N LEU A 161 -19.55 -12.02 -12.61
CA LEU A 161 -20.87 -11.39 -12.66
C LEU A 161 -20.97 -10.40 -13.82
N GLY A 162 -19.95 -9.57 -14.04
CA GLY A 162 -19.87 -8.66 -15.17
C GLY A 162 -19.93 -9.37 -16.53
N VAL A 163 -19.26 -10.51 -16.67
CA VAL A 163 -19.33 -11.35 -17.89
C VAL A 163 -20.73 -11.92 -18.09
N VAL A 164 -21.36 -12.43 -17.03
CA VAL A 164 -22.74 -12.94 -17.10
C VAL A 164 -23.69 -11.82 -17.55
N CYS A 165 -23.56 -10.62 -17.00
CA CYS A 165 -24.34 -9.46 -17.43
C CYS A 165 -24.04 -9.06 -18.89
N LEU A 166 -22.78 -9.09 -19.32
CA LEU A 166 -22.38 -8.80 -20.71
C LEU A 166 -22.99 -9.81 -21.70
N VAL A 167 -22.93 -11.11 -21.40
CA VAL A 167 -23.49 -12.17 -22.25
C VAL A 167 -25.02 -12.06 -22.32
N ALA A 168 -25.66 -11.73 -21.20
CA ALA A 168 -27.10 -11.50 -21.15
C ALA A 168 -27.52 -10.28 -22.00
N HIS A 169 -26.71 -9.22 -22.03
CA HIS A 169 -26.97 -8.01 -22.83
C HIS A 169 -26.68 -8.23 -24.32
N THR A 170 -25.52 -8.81 -24.65
CA THR A 170 -25.05 -8.97 -26.03
C THR A 170 -24.90 -10.46 -26.35
N ARG A 171 -25.95 -11.07 -26.93
CA ARG A 171 -25.96 -12.50 -27.28
C ARG A 171 -24.80 -12.96 -28.20
N SER A 172 -24.12 -12.02 -28.87
CA SER A 172 -22.98 -12.27 -29.77
C SER A 172 -21.95 -11.13 -29.74
N SER A 173 -21.30 -10.88 -28.60
CA SER A 173 -20.17 -9.93 -28.56
C SER A 173 -18.82 -10.63 -28.76
N PRO A 174 -17.93 -10.12 -29.65
CA PRO A 174 -16.56 -10.65 -29.79
C PRO A 174 -15.73 -10.53 -28.50
N LEU A 175 -16.19 -9.74 -27.52
CA LEU A 175 -15.53 -9.59 -26.21
C LEU A 175 -15.77 -10.76 -25.26
N VAL A 176 -16.78 -11.60 -25.48
CA VAL A 176 -17.14 -12.68 -24.53
C VAL A 176 -15.99 -13.67 -24.35
N VAL A 177 -15.42 -14.17 -25.45
CA VAL A 177 -14.35 -15.19 -25.40
C VAL A 177 -13.07 -14.66 -24.74
N PRO A 178 -12.51 -13.49 -25.15
CA PRO A 178 -11.35 -12.92 -24.47
C PRO A 178 -11.54 -12.71 -22.98
N VAL A 179 -12.72 -12.26 -22.55
CA VAL A 179 -12.97 -12.01 -21.12
C VAL A 179 -13.10 -13.32 -20.35
N ILE A 180 -13.76 -14.34 -20.89
CA ILE A 180 -13.81 -15.67 -20.27
C ILE A 180 -12.39 -16.25 -20.11
N CYS A 181 -11.54 -16.15 -21.14
CA CYS A 181 -10.14 -16.56 -21.06
C CYS A 181 -9.38 -15.77 -19.99
N GLY A 182 -9.59 -14.45 -19.93
CA GLY A 182 -9.00 -13.58 -18.91
C GLY A 182 -9.41 -13.96 -17.49
N VAL A 183 -10.70 -14.30 -17.28
CA VAL A 183 -11.19 -14.81 -15.99
C VAL A 183 -10.57 -16.16 -15.66
N GLY A 184 -10.50 -17.09 -16.62
CA GLY A 184 -9.83 -18.37 -16.42
C GLY A 184 -8.37 -18.20 -15.98
N PHE A 185 -7.64 -17.30 -16.66
CA PHE A 185 -6.27 -16.95 -16.28
C PHE A 185 -6.18 -16.33 -14.88
N LEU A 186 -7.10 -15.42 -14.53
CA LEU A 186 -7.17 -14.81 -13.20
C LEU A 186 -7.42 -15.86 -12.10
N VAL A 187 -8.37 -16.79 -12.33
CA VAL A 187 -8.67 -17.90 -11.41
C VAL A 187 -7.44 -18.78 -11.19
N VAL A 188 -6.75 -19.15 -12.26
CA VAL A 188 -5.51 -19.95 -12.18
C VAL A 188 -4.42 -19.19 -11.42
N GLY A 189 -4.24 -17.90 -11.72
CA GLY A 189 -3.28 -17.03 -11.02
C GLY A 189 -3.56 -16.93 -9.53
N VAL A 190 -4.82 -16.72 -9.14
CA VAL A 190 -5.25 -16.66 -7.73
C VAL A 190 -5.04 -18.01 -7.03
N ALA A 191 -5.43 -19.11 -7.67
CA ALA A 191 -5.23 -20.45 -7.12
C ALA A 191 -3.74 -20.74 -6.89
N GLY A 192 -2.88 -20.41 -7.87
CA GLY A 192 -1.43 -20.54 -7.76
C GLY A 192 -0.83 -19.64 -6.67
N PHE A 193 -1.33 -18.41 -6.53
CA PHE A 193 -0.89 -17.49 -5.50
C PHE A 193 -1.29 -17.95 -4.10
N ILE A 194 -2.55 -18.37 -3.89
CA ILE A 194 -3.02 -18.96 -2.63
C ILE A 194 -2.22 -20.22 -2.30
N TRP A 195 -1.97 -21.08 -3.28
CA TRP A 195 -1.12 -22.26 -3.10
C TRP A 195 0.29 -21.87 -2.63
N THR A 196 0.86 -20.82 -3.22
CA THR A 196 2.17 -20.28 -2.82
C THR A 196 2.14 -19.67 -1.42
N GLN A 197 1.05 -19.02 -1.01
CA GLN A 197 0.93 -18.51 0.37
C GLN A 197 0.81 -19.64 1.40
N ARG A 198 0.04 -20.69 1.09
CA ARG A 198 -0.17 -21.83 2.00
C ARG A 198 1.01 -22.80 2.06
N ARG A 199 1.85 -22.88 1.01
CA ARG A 199 2.99 -23.82 0.92
C ARG A 199 4.34 -23.13 0.71
N GLY A 200 4.37 -21.81 0.84
CA GLY A 200 5.50 -20.93 0.51
C GLY A 200 6.77 -21.27 1.26
N GLY A 201 6.64 -21.75 2.50
CA GLY A 201 7.76 -22.24 3.30
C GLY A 201 8.64 -23.25 2.56
N SER A 202 8.09 -24.16 1.75
CA SER A 202 8.89 -25.15 1.00
C SER A 202 9.55 -24.58 -0.27
N LEU A 203 8.89 -23.61 -0.92
CA LEU A 203 9.35 -23.02 -2.19
C LEU A 203 10.42 -21.95 -1.91
N PHE A 204 10.19 -21.11 -0.90
CA PHE A 204 11.15 -20.13 -0.40
C PHE A 204 12.38 -20.80 0.22
N ARG A 205 12.25 -21.95 0.90
CA ARG A 205 13.41 -22.75 1.33
C ARG A 205 14.21 -23.32 0.15
N ARG A 206 13.55 -23.77 -0.92
CA ARG A 206 14.20 -24.32 -2.12
C ARG A 206 14.91 -23.27 -2.97
N PHE A 207 14.28 -22.12 -3.21
CA PHE A 207 14.87 -21.02 -3.98
C PHE A 207 15.78 -20.12 -3.13
N GLY A 208 15.44 -19.93 -1.86
CA GLY A 208 16.29 -19.28 -0.86
C GLY A 208 17.62 -20.01 -0.72
N GLY A 209 17.64 -21.34 -0.57
CA GLY A 209 18.89 -22.10 -0.50
C GLY A 209 19.84 -21.93 -1.71
N ALA A 210 19.32 -21.52 -2.88
CA ALA A 210 20.10 -21.22 -4.07
C ALA A 210 20.64 -19.76 -4.10
N ILE A 211 19.86 -18.78 -3.60
CA ILE A 211 20.24 -17.36 -3.54
C ILE A 211 21.12 -17.07 -2.29
N THR A 212 20.80 -17.69 -1.17
CA THR A 212 21.45 -17.54 0.14
C THR A 212 22.89 -18.07 0.15
N ARG A 213 23.24 -18.96 -0.78
CA ARG A 213 24.62 -19.46 -0.91
C ARG A 213 25.63 -18.34 -1.28
N ASN A 214 25.14 -17.21 -1.82
CA ASN A 214 25.94 -16.05 -2.23
C ASN A 214 25.85 -14.82 -1.30
N ILE A 215 25.07 -14.88 -0.21
CA ILE A 215 24.89 -13.74 0.71
C ILE A 215 25.33 -14.17 2.12
N ALA A 216 26.18 -13.36 2.77
CA ALA A 216 26.81 -13.65 4.06
C ALA A 216 25.84 -14.21 5.12
N GLY A 217 26.21 -15.31 5.78
CA GLY A 217 25.34 -16.13 6.64
C GLY A 217 24.65 -15.43 7.82
N GLN A 218 25.06 -14.24 8.24
CA GLN A 218 24.31 -13.48 9.27
C GLN A 218 23.00 -12.89 8.73
N TRP A 219 22.95 -12.56 7.44
CA TRP A 219 21.73 -12.09 6.79
C TRP A 219 20.79 -13.24 6.43
N SER A 220 21.33 -14.44 6.19
CA SER A 220 20.48 -15.62 5.92
C SER A 220 19.59 -15.97 7.10
N ASP A 221 20.14 -15.96 8.31
CA ASP A 221 19.44 -16.45 9.49
C ASP A 221 18.36 -15.46 9.92
N SER A 222 18.63 -14.15 9.83
CA SER A 222 17.63 -13.10 10.10
C SER A 222 16.52 -13.09 9.05
N LEU A 223 16.84 -13.34 7.77
CA LEU A 223 15.85 -13.43 6.69
C LEU A 223 15.01 -14.71 6.79
N GLN A 224 15.60 -15.83 7.20
CA GLN A 224 14.90 -17.09 7.42
C GLN A 224 13.94 -16.99 8.61
N GLN A 225 14.39 -16.46 9.75
CA GLN A 225 13.54 -16.24 10.92
C GLN A 225 12.37 -15.28 10.63
N GLY A 226 12.62 -14.21 9.86
CA GLY A 226 11.57 -13.30 9.40
C GLY A 226 10.55 -13.97 8.46
N ALA A 227 11.01 -14.87 7.59
CA ALA A 227 10.16 -15.63 6.68
C ALA A 227 9.32 -16.69 7.41
N ASP A 228 9.89 -17.36 8.41
CA ASP A 228 9.18 -18.37 9.22
C ASP A 228 8.07 -17.73 10.07
N ASN A 229 8.36 -16.60 10.73
CA ASN A 229 7.33 -15.83 11.47
C ASN A 229 6.20 -15.33 10.55
N MET A 230 6.55 -14.87 9.33
CA MET A 230 5.54 -14.49 8.33
C MET A 230 4.67 -15.68 7.91
N GLN A 231 5.28 -16.85 7.71
CA GLN A 231 4.58 -18.06 7.30
C GLN A 231 3.60 -18.52 8.38
N GLU A 232 4.00 -18.49 9.66
CA GLU A 232 3.12 -18.80 10.79
C GLU A 232 1.92 -17.85 10.86
N LEU A 233 2.13 -16.54 10.65
CA LEU A 233 1.06 -15.55 10.61
C LEU A 233 0.09 -15.79 9.44
N LEU A 234 0.61 -16.14 8.26
CA LEU A 234 -0.21 -16.50 7.10
C LEU A 234 -1.02 -17.76 7.36
N GLU A 235 -0.40 -18.82 7.88
CA GLU A 235 -1.07 -20.08 8.23
C GLU A 235 -2.16 -19.84 9.29
N ALA A 236 -1.89 -19.01 10.31
CA ALA A 236 -2.86 -18.62 11.31
C ALA A 236 -4.05 -17.85 10.69
N ALA A 237 -3.80 -16.94 9.75
CA ALA A 237 -4.87 -16.22 9.05
C ALA A 237 -5.73 -17.19 8.20
N TRP A 238 -5.09 -18.10 7.45
CA TRP A 238 -5.77 -19.09 6.62
C TRP A 238 -6.49 -20.19 7.41
N SER A 239 -6.11 -20.41 8.68
CA SER A 239 -6.80 -21.33 9.61
C SER A 239 -8.20 -20.85 10.03
N ARG A 240 -8.54 -19.58 9.76
CA ARG A 240 -9.83 -18.94 10.08
C ARG A 240 -10.64 -18.70 8.79
N PRO A 241 -11.14 -19.75 8.11
CA PRO A 241 -11.72 -19.62 6.77
C PRO A 241 -12.93 -18.67 6.73
N TRP A 242 -13.70 -18.58 7.81
CA TRP A 242 -14.86 -17.68 7.87
C TRP A 242 -14.47 -16.20 7.80
N ASN A 243 -13.34 -15.82 8.40
CA ASN A 243 -12.82 -14.45 8.31
C ASN A 243 -12.41 -14.11 6.88
N ILE A 244 -11.76 -15.07 6.19
CA ILE A 244 -11.35 -14.93 4.80
C ILE A 244 -12.57 -14.82 3.87
N VAL A 245 -13.59 -15.67 4.06
CA VAL A 245 -14.83 -15.62 3.27
C VAL A 245 -15.55 -14.30 3.48
N ARG A 246 -15.68 -13.83 4.74
CA ARG A 246 -16.29 -12.52 5.03
C ARG A 246 -15.51 -11.37 4.39
N SER A 247 -14.18 -11.40 4.44
CA SER A 247 -13.33 -10.41 3.77
C SER A 247 -13.60 -10.40 2.26
N ALA A 248 -13.58 -11.57 1.60
CA ALA A 248 -13.84 -11.69 0.17
C ALA A 248 -15.27 -11.22 -0.20
N LEU A 249 -16.28 -11.48 0.64
CA LEU A 249 -17.64 -10.99 0.43
C LEU A 249 -17.73 -9.46 0.56
N TYR A 250 -17.06 -8.85 1.55
CA TYR A 250 -17.00 -7.40 1.64
C TYR A 250 -16.27 -6.77 0.45
N HIS A 251 -15.20 -7.39 -0.03
CA HIS A 251 -14.54 -6.97 -1.27
C HIS A 251 -15.48 -7.08 -2.48
N LEU A 252 -16.23 -8.17 -2.62
CA LEU A 252 -17.25 -8.30 -3.66
C LEU A 252 -18.32 -7.19 -3.57
N LEU A 253 -18.79 -6.85 -2.36
CA LEU A 253 -19.73 -5.75 -2.14
C LEU A 253 -19.11 -4.40 -2.51
N ALA A 254 -17.83 -4.18 -2.23
CA ALA A 254 -17.11 -2.97 -2.64
C ALA A 254 -16.97 -2.88 -4.17
N TRP A 255 -16.70 -3.99 -4.86
CA TRP A 255 -16.68 -4.04 -6.31
C TRP A 255 -18.05 -3.74 -6.94
N LEU A 256 -19.14 -4.30 -6.37
CA LEU A 256 -20.50 -3.92 -6.73
C LEU A 256 -20.78 -2.43 -6.47
N GLY A 257 -20.24 -1.90 -5.37
CA GLY A 257 -20.24 -0.47 -5.10
C GLY A 257 -19.56 0.33 -6.21
N SER A 258 -18.42 -0.13 -6.75
CA SER A 258 -17.75 0.50 -7.90
C SER A 258 -18.65 0.55 -9.14
N ALA A 259 -19.36 -0.55 -9.45
CA ALA A 259 -20.36 -0.55 -10.53
C ALA A 259 -21.52 0.41 -10.25
N GLY A 260 -21.97 0.50 -9.00
CA GLY A 260 -22.98 1.47 -8.57
C GLY A 260 -22.51 2.92 -8.74
N LEU A 261 -21.23 3.20 -8.48
CA LEU A 261 -20.61 4.51 -8.75
C LEU A 261 -20.56 4.81 -10.24
N LEU A 262 -20.21 3.81 -11.07
CA LEU A 262 -20.21 3.96 -12.51
C LEU A 262 -21.62 4.30 -13.02
N TRP A 263 -22.62 3.54 -12.57
CA TRP A 263 -24.03 3.78 -12.87
C TRP A 263 -24.49 5.18 -12.46
N LEU A 264 -24.19 5.59 -11.22
CA LEU A 264 -24.53 6.92 -10.70
C LEU A 264 -23.87 8.04 -11.52
N THR A 265 -22.61 7.86 -11.90
CA THR A 265 -21.86 8.83 -12.72
C THR A 265 -22.46 8.92 -14.12
N ALA A 266 -22.85 7.78 -14.72
CA ALA A 266 -23.52 7.75 -16.02
C ALA A 266 -24.87 8.47 -15.98
N TRP A 267 -25.63 8.27 -14.90
CA TRP A 267 -26.89 8.97 -14.67
C TRP A 267 -26.70 10.49 -14.59
N PHE A 268 -25.70 10.98 -13.85
CA PHE A 268 -25.37 12.42 -13.80
C PHE A 268 -24.91 12.99 -15.15
N LEU A 269 -24.28 12.17 -16.00
CA LEU A 269 -23.92 12.56 -17.37
C LEU A 269 -25.11 12.52 -18.35
N GLY A 270 -26.29 12.08 -17.90
CA GLY A 270 -27.50 11.96 -18.71
C GLY A 270 -27.59 10.67 -19.53
N ALA A 271 -26.69 9.72 -19.32
CA ALA A 271 -26.76 8.41 -19.97
C ALA A 271 -27.71 7.46 -19.24
N ARG A 272 -28.47 6.69 -20.02
CA ARG A 272 -29.39 5.67 -19.52
C ARG A 272 -28.69 4.33 -19.49
N LEU A 273 -27.82 4.15 -18.50
CA LEU A 273 -27.18 2.85 -18.24
C LEU A 273 -28.02 2.11 -17.20
N THR A 274 -28.37 0.84 -17.46
CA THR A 274 -29.00 0.03 -16.42
C THR A 274 -27.95 -0.45 -15.41
N LEU A 275 -28.37 -0.83 -14.20
CA LEU A 275 -27.43 -1.33 -13.19
C LEU A 275 -26.68 -2.61 -13.64
N PRO A 276 -27.34 -3.61 -14.27
CA PRO A 276 -26.64 -4.77 -14.84
C PRO A 276 -25.61 -4.38 -15.92
N ASP A 277 -25.91 -3.40 -16.76
CA ASP A 277 -24.97 -2.92 -17.78
C ASP A 277 -23.76 -2.25 -17.12
N ALA A 278 -23.96 -1.48 -16.04
CA ALA A 278 -22.85 -0.90 -15.29
C ALA A 278 -21.97 -1.98 -14.63
N VAL A 279 -22.57 -3.07 -14.13
CA VAL A 279 -21.82 -4.23 -13.61
C VAL A 279 -21.03 -4.90 -14.74
N ALA A 280 -21.59 -5.04 -15.93
CA ALA A 280 -20.89 -5.57 -17.08
C ALA A 280 -19.71 -4.68 -17.50
N VAL A 281 -19.93 -3.37 -17.66
CA VAL A 281 -18.89 -2.41 -18.06
C VAL A 281 -17.78 -2.36 -17.02
N GLU A 282 -18.10 -2.18 -15.74
CA GLU A 282 -17.10 -2.09 -14.68
C GLU A 282 -16.35 -3.42 -14.50
N GLY A 283 -17.05 -4.56 -14.52
CA GLY A 283 -16.44 -5.88 -14.41
C GLY A 283 -15.46 -6.19 -15.53
N VAL A 284 -15.82 -5.91 -16.79
CA VAL A 284 -14.91 -6.11 -17.92
C VAL A 284 -13.78 -5.08 -17.90
N THR A 285 -14.04 -3.85 -17.49
CA THR A 285 -12.98 -2.84 -17.30
C THR A 285 -11.95 -3.32 -16.27
N CYS A 286 -12.36 -3.88 -15.13
CA CYS A 286 -11.45 -4.46 -14.15
C CYS A 286 -10.57 -5.57 -14.75
N ALA A 287 -11.14 -6.43 -15.60
CA ALA A 287 -10.38 -7.47 -16.30
C ALA A 287 -9.33 -6.88 -17.26
N ILE A 288 -9.73 -5.92 -18.10
CA ILE A 288 -8.84 -5.24 -19.05
C ILE A 288 -7.69 -4.53 -18.32
N MET A 289 -8.01 -3.80 -17.24
CA MET A 289 -7.02 -3.08 -16.44
C MET A 289 -6.03 -4.01 -15.76
N SER A 290 -6.46 -5.23 -15.38
CA SER A 290 -5.59 -6.25 -14.79
C SER A 290 -4.57 -6.79 -15.80
N VAL A 291 -4.94 -6.93 -17.08
CA VAL A 291 -4.00 -7.31 -18.16
C VAL A 291 -3.09 -6.14 -18.54
N GLY A 292 -3.59 -4.91 -18.42
CA GLY A 292 -2.85 -3.67 -18.64
C GLY A 292 -1.84 -3.30 -17.56
N PHE A 293 -1.47 -4.20 -16.64
CA PHE A 293 -0.61 -3.90 -15.47
C PHE A 293 0.78 -3.35 -15.84
N LEU A 294 1.25 -3.62 -17.06
CA LEU A 294 2.52 -3.09 -17.59
C LEU A 294 2.43 -1.61 -17.98
N VAL A 295 1.21 -1.07 -18.12
CA VAL A 295 0.99 0.33 -18.50
C VAL A 295 0.88 1.20 -17.25
N PRO A 296 1.85 2.11 -17.00
CA PRO A 296 1.86 2.93 -15.79
C PRO A 296 0.62 3.84 -15.72
N GLY A 297 -0.08 3.82 -14.57
CA GLY A 297 -1.31 4.59 -14.36
C GLY A 297 -2.49 4.16 -15.23
N SER A 298 -2.35 3.07 -15.98
CA SER A 298 -3.34 2.56 -16.94
C SER A 298 -3.85 3.62 -17.92
N LEU A 299 -3.01 4.62 -18.24
CA LEU A 299 -3.34 5.67 -19.20
C LEU A 299 -3.53 5.06 -20.59
N GLY A 300 -4.60 5.46 -21.28
CA GLY A 300 -5.01 4.93 -22.57
C GLY A 300 -5.74 3.59 -22.46
N VAL A 301 -5.34 2.70 -21.54
CA VAL A 301 -6.04 1.43 -21.29
C VAL A 301 -7.42 1.69 -20.71
N GLN A 302 -7.52 2.59 -19.73
CA GLN A 302 -8.79 2.94 -19.09
C GLN A 302 -9.75 3.58 -20.10
N GLU A 303 -9.30 4.62 -20.77
CA GLU A 303 -10.08 5.39 -21.74
C GLU A 303 -10.53 4.49 -22.89
N GLY A 304 -9.64 3.64 -23.40
CA GLY A 304 -9.94 2.65 -24.42
C GLY A 304 -10.98 1.62 -23.95
N ALA A 305 -10.87 1.12 -22.72
CA ALA A 305 -11.85 0.20 -22.14
C ALA A 305 -13.24 0.83 -22.06
N TYR A 306 -13.36 2.04 -21.50
CA TYR A 306 -14.63 2.76 -21.41
C TYR A 306 -15.23 3.09 -22.78
N MET A 307 -14.42 3.50 -23.76
CA MET A 307 -14.92 3.80 -25.11
C MET A 307 -15.40 2.54 -25.83
N ALA A 308 -14.63 1.44 -25.77
CA ALA A 308 -14.98 0.19 -26.43
C ALA A 308 -16.24 -0.44 -25.81
N LEU A 309 -16.29 -0.50 -24.48
CA LEU A 309 -17.46 -1.02 -23.77
C LEU A 309 -18.64 -0.06 -23.90
N GLY A 310 -18.43 1.24 -23.80
CA GLY A 310 -19.46 2.25 -24.03
C GLY A 310 -20.13 2.05 -25.38
N HIS A 311 -19.36 1.88 -26.45
CA HIS A 311 -19.91 1.59 -27.78
C HIS A 311 -20.74 0.30 -27.80
N ALA A 312 -20.28 -0.77 -27.15
CA ALA A 312 -21.00 -2.05 -27.07
C ALA A 312 -22.34 -1.96 -26.32
N PHE A 313 -22.48 -1.02 -25.38
CA PHE A 313 -23.70 -0.74 -24.62
C PHE A 313 -24.49 0.47 -25.15
N GLY A 314 -24.14 1.00 -26.34
CA GLY A 314 -24.83 2.13 -26.95
C GLY A 314 -24.60 3.49 -26.26
N ILE A 315 -23.56 3.60 -25.43
CA ILE A 315 -23.14 4.85 -24.79
C ILE A 315 -22.33 5.68 -25.81
N GLU A 316 -22.67 6.96 -25.93
CA GLU A 316 -21.96 7.91 -26.77
C GLU A 316 -20.46 8.01 -26.36
N PRO A 317 -19.51 8.06 -27.31
CA PRO A 317 -18.08 8.17 -26.99
C PRO A 317 -17.73 9.35 -26.08
N SER A 318 -18.41 10.50 -26.21
CA SER A 318 -18.18 11.67 -25.35
C SER A 318 -18.56 11.41 -23.89
N VAL A 319 -19.60 10.61 -23.66
CA VAL A 319 -20.04 10.21 -22.33
C VAL A 319 -19.10 9.15 -21.77
N ALA A 320 -18.72 8.14 -22.57
CA ALA A 320 -17.77 7.11 -22.18
C ALA A 320 -16.42 7.70 -21.74
N LEU A 321 -15.89 8.67 -22.49
CA LEU A 321 -14.71 9.42 -22.10
C LEU A 321 -14.94 10.23 -20.82
N GLY A 322 -16.11 10.86 -20.68
CA GLY A 322 -16.51 11.57 -19.45
C GLY A 322 -16.49 10.66 -18.22
N LEU A 323 -16.99 9.42 -18.32
CA LEU A 323 -16.96 8.42 -17.26
C LEU A 323 -15.52 8.09 -16.83
N SER A 324 -14.64 7.85 -17.79
CA SER A 324 -13.22 7.59 -17.52
C SER A 324 -12.55 8.77 -16.81
N LEU A 325 -12.78 9.99 -17.30
CA LEU A 325 -12.20 11.22 -16.75
C LEU A 325 -12.72 11.52 -15.34
N LEU A 326 -14.01 11.32 -15.08
CA LEU A 326 -14.62 11.53 -13.76
C LEU A 326 -14.12 10.52 -12.73
N ARG A 327 -13.94 9.26 -13.13
CA ARG A 327 -13.28 8.24 -12.29
C ARG A 327 -11.89 8.71 -11.87
N ARG A 328 -11.08 9.18 -12.82
CA ARG A 328 -9.75 9.71 -12.54
C ARG A 328 -9.80 10.95 -11.63
N GLY A 329 -10.68 11.90 -11.93
CA GLY A 329 -10.85 13.11 -11.14
C GLY A 329 -11.17 12.80 -9.68
N ARG A 330 -12.05 11.83 -9.44
CA ARG A 330 -12.41 11.36 -8.10
C ARG A 330 -11.23 10.73 -7.37
N GLU A 331 -10.49 9.85 -8.04
CA GLU A 331 -9.32 9.19 -7.47
C GLU A 331 -8.24 10.21 -7.06
N ILE A 332 -7.99 11.24 -7.88
CA ILE A 332 -7.04 12.32 -7.58
C ILE A 332 -7.55 13.20 -6.43
N THR A 333 -8.84 13.55 -6.45
CA THR A 333 -9.49 14.40 -5.43
C THR A 333 -9.39 13.76 -4.03
N ILE A 334 -9.48 12.43 -3.94
CA ILE A 334 -9.32 11.70 -2.68
C ILE A 334 -7.84 11.44 -2.39
N GLY A 335 -7.07 11.01 -3.40
CA GLY A 335 -5.71 10.53 -3.21
C GLY A 335 -4.72 11.60 -2.78
N ILE A 336 -4.77 12.80 -3.37
CA ILE A 336 -3.84 13.88 -3.02
C ILE A 336 -3.98 14.29 -1.53
N PRO A 337 -5.18 14.63 -1.02
CA PRO A 337 -5.34 14.95 0.40
C PRO A 337 -4.90 13.83 1.34
N VAL A 338 -5.20 12.57 1.00
CA VAL A 338 -4.81 11.40 1.82
C VAL A 338 -3.29 11.29 1.92
N LEU A 339 -2.58 11.38 0.80
CA LEU A 339 -1.11 11.30 0.80
C LEU A 339 -0.49 12.48 1.54
N LEU A 340 -1.01 13.69 1.35
CA LEU A 340 -0.54 14.87 2.08
C LEU A 340 -0.75 14.72 3.59
N ALA A 341 -1.93 14.29 4.01
CA ALA A 341 -2.23 14.04 5.43
C ALA A 341 -1.28 13.00 6.02
N TRP A 342 -1.04 11.90 5.31
CA TRP A 342 -0.10 10.87 5.74
C TRP A 342 1.33 11.40 5.88
N GLN A 343 1.84 12.10 4.87
CA GLN A 343 3.19 12.70 4.92
C GLN A 343 3.34 13.67 6.09
N LEU A 344 2.33 14.50 6.37
CA LEU A 344 2.33 15.41 7.51
C LEU A 344 2.38 14.66 8.85
N THR A 345 1.59 13.59 9.00
CA THR A 345 1.61 12.77 10.22
C THR A 345 2.95 12.06 10.42
N GLU A 346 3.52 11.50 9.35
CA GLU A 346 4.80 10.80 9.40
C GLU A 346 5.96 11.75 9.73
N MET A 347 5.99 12.94 9.11
CA MET A 347 6.99 13.97 9.42
C MET A 347 6.92 14.43 10.87
N ARG A 348 5.72 14.59 11.43
CA ARG A 348 5.53 14.94 12.85
C ARG A 348 6.04 13.84 13.77
N ALA A 349 5.72 12.59 13.48
CA ALA A 349 6.19 11.45 14.27
C ALA A 349 7.73 11.32 14.25
N LEU A 350 8.36 11.52 13.09
CA LEU A 350 9.82 11.50 12.97
C LEU A 350 10.49 12.63 13.76
N ARG A 351 9.91 13.84 13.75
CA ARG A 351 10.41 14.97 14.55
C ARG A 351 10.34 14.69 16.05
N GLN A 352 9.23 14.11 16.53
CA GLN A 352 9.06 13.74 17.94
C GLN A 352 10.04 12.65 18.38
N ARG A 353 10.29 11.63 17.54
CA ARG A 353 11.30 10.60 17.80
C ARG A 353 12.72 11.17 17.84
N GLY A 354 13.01 12.13 16.95
CA GLY A 354 14.28 12.86 16.93
C GLY A 354 14.51 13.65 18.22
N ALA A 355 13.51 14.42 18.66
CA ALA A 355 13.56 15.17 19.92
C ALA A 355 13.76 14.25 21.13
N ARG A 356 12.96 13.16 21.24
CA ARG A 356 13.09 12.19 22.34
C ARG A 356 14.46 11.51 22.39
N SER A 357 15.06 11.23 21.23
CA SER A 357 16.39 10.63 21.15
C SER A 357 17.49 11.62 21.58
N GLN A 358 17.30 12.91 21.30
CA GLN A 358 18.20 13.97 21.77
C GLN A 358 18.10 14.15 23.28
N ASP A 359 16.89 14.13 23.85
CA ASP A 359 16.68 14.23 25.30
C ASP A 359 17.32 13.06 26.07
N VAL A 360 17.13 11.82 25.57
CA VAL A 360 17.77 10.64 26.17
C VAL A 360 19.29 10.73 26.12
N ARG A 361 19.85 11.20 25.00
CA ARG A 361 21.30 11.37 24.85
C ARG A 361 21.84 12.48 25.74
N ALA A 362 21.13 13.59 25.89
CA ALA A 362 21.50 14.69 26.78
C ALA A 362 21.47 14.25 28.25
N ASN A 363 20.43 13.50 28.67
CA ASN A 363 20.37 12.92 30.00
C ASN A 363 21.48 11.90 30.27
N ALA A 364 21.83 11.05 29.29
CA ALA A 364 22.93 10.09 29.44
C ALA A 364 24.29 10.77 29.62
N VAL A 365 24.54 11.89 28.95
CA VAL A 365 25.77 12.69 29.10
C VAL A 365 25.81 13.39 30.46
N GLY A 366 24.71 13.99 30.91
CA GLY A 366 24.63 14.67 32.21
C GLY A 366 24.81 13.73 33.41
N VAL A 367 24.31 12.49 33.33
CA VAL A 367 24.55 11.45 34.36
C VAL A 367 26.03 11.03 34.40
N GLY A 368 26.71 10.98 33.25
CA GLY A 368 28.15 10.66 33.18
C GLY A 368 29.06 11.73 33.80
N GLU A 369 28.71 13.01 33.68
CA GLU A 369 29.44 14.12 34.32
C GLU A 369 29.21 14.21 35.83
N SER A 370 27.97 13.93 36.29
CA SER A 370 27.65 13.90 37.72
C SER A 370 28.33 12.72 38.45
N SER A 371 28.50 11.58 37.77
CA SER A 371 29.27 10.44 38.30
C SER A 371 30.76 10.74 38.43
N LYS A 372 31.38 11.49 37.50
CA LYS A 372 32.80 11.86 37.56
C LYS A 372 33.12 12.90 38.62
N THR A 373 32.17 13.76 38.98
CA THR A 373 32.36 14.78 40.02
C THR A 373 32.19 14.23 41.44
N ARG A 374 31.59 13.04 41.60
CA ARG A 374 31.38 12.41 42.92
C ARG A 374 32.54 11.50 43.37
N ASP A 375 33.41 11.08 42.46
CA ASP A 375 34.55 10.20 42.73
C ASP A 375 35.85 10.95 43.15
N GLY A 376 35.77 12.28 43.30
CA GLY A 376 36.90 13.13 43.70
C GLY A 376 37.01 13.41 45.21
N ARG A 377 36.13 12.84 46.06
CA ARG A 377 36.18 13.02 47.52
C ARG A 377 36.45 11.69 48.20
N VAL A 378 37.72 11.38 48.38
CA VAL A 378 38.20 10.32 49.28
C VAL A 378 37.75 10.67 50.70
N PRO A 379 36.87 9.88 51.36
CA PRO A 379 36.63 10.08 52.79
C PRO A 379 37.89 9.66 53.57
N PRO A 380 38.27 10.38 54.65
CA PRO A 380 39.44 10.01 55.44
C PRO A 380 39.22 8.64 56.09
N ALA A 381 40.26 7.80 56.02
CA ALA A 381 40.25 6.45 56.57
C ALA A 381 39.99 6.45 58.09
N PRO A 382 39.20 5.48 58.62
CA PRO A 382 39.02 5.35 60.06
C PRO A 382 40.32 4.86 60.71
N MET A 383 40.80 5.60 61.71
CA MET A 383 41.89 5.17 62.58
C MET A 383 41.46 3.92 63.37
N VAL A 384 42.23 2.84 63.17
CA VAL A 384 42.22 1.65 64.04
C VAL A 384 42.78 2.06 65.40
N LYS A 385 41.98 1.88 66.46
CA LYS A 385 42.47 1.89 67.85
C LYS A 385 42.75 0.45 68.27
N ASP A 386 44.00 0.19 68.59
CA ASP A 386 44.48 -1.02 69.25
C ASP A 386 44.10 -1.04 70.76
N GLY A 387 43.86 -2.27 71.27
CA GLY A 387 43.86 -2.65 72.71
C GLY A 387 42.50 -2.56 73.42
N GLN A 388 42.07 -3.44 74.34
CA GLN A 388 42.64 -4.55 75.12
C GLN A 388 41.46 -5.47 75.53
N VAL A 389 41.56 -6.81 75.50
CA VAL A 389 41.78 -7.71 76.67
C VAL A 389 41.19 -7.23 78.00
N GLY A 390 40.25 -7.99 78.56
CA GLY A 390 39.76 -7.88 79.95
C GLY A 390 38.31 -8.28 80.09
#